data_AF-A0A2G5ZDQ7-F1
#
_entry.id   AF-A0A2G5ZDQ7-F1
#
_cell.length_a   1.000
_cell.length_b   1.000
_cell.length_c   1.000
_cell.angle_alpha   90.00
_cell.angle_beta   90.00
_cell.angle_gamma   90.00
#
_symmetry.space_group_name_H-M   'P 1'
#
loop_
_entity.id
_entity.type
_entity.pdbx_description
1 polymer ?
#
loop_
_entity_poly.entity_id
_entity_poly.type
_entity_poly.pdbx_seq_one_letter_code
_entity_poly.pdbx_strand_id
1 'polypeptide(L)'
;MLLEDVLKEVLKEYIYDIKSKNYSEKANRGFKNNNLASFQYIATELEFSELEGAKSTHIKSYFMYLKGIGRKATYTNGILKSVRSLFVYCVKEGYILERIILLSKETDCTFLCRYRYTSK
;
A
#
# COMPACT_ATOMS: atom_id res chain seq x y z
N MET A 1 15.13 -7.68 15.47
CA MET A 1 13.99 -8.27 14.74
C MET A 1 13.60 -7.24 13.69
N LEU A 2 13.82 -7.52 12.41
CA LEU A 2 13.71 -6.49 11.37
C LEU A 2 12.24 -6.21 11.03
N LEU A 3 11.90 -4.94 10.81
CA LEU A 3 10.56 -4.46 10.46
C LEU A 3 9.96 -5.20 9.25
N GLU A 4 10.81 -5.62 8.31
CA GLU A 4 10.39 -6.40 7.15
C GLU A 4 9.73 -7.73 7.51
N ASP A 5 10.17 -8.39 8.59
CA ASP A 5 9.68 -9.72 8.95
C ASP A 5 8.27 -9.62 9.54
N VAL A 6 8.02 -8.59 10.37
CA VAL A 6 6.69 -8.29 10.91
C VAL A 6 5.69 -7.98 9.78
N LEU A 7 6.09 -7.14 8.82
CA LEU A 7 5.24 -6.80 7.67
C LEU A 7 4.95 -8.01 6.76
N LYS A 8 5.90 -8.94 6.62
CA LYS A 8 5.72 -10.18 5.86
C LYS A 8 4.72 -11.11 6.56
N GLU A 9 4.75 -11.22 7.88
CA GLU A 9 3.75 -12.01 8.63
C GLU A 9 2.35 -11.40 8.52
N VAL A 10 2.21 -10.09 8.74
CA VAL A 10 0.92 -9.39 8.56
C VAL A 10 0.39 -9.55 7.13
N LEU A 11 1.28 -9.51 6.13
CA LEU A 11 0.90 -9.74 4.73
C LEU A 11 0.42 -11.18 4.50
N LYS A 12 1.02 -12.19 5.14
CA LYS A 12 0.56 -13.58 5.03
C LYS A 12 -0.85 -13.74 5.59
N GLU A 13 -1.12 -13.15 6.76
CA GLU A 13 -2.44 -13.17 7.38
C GLU A 13 -3.48 -12.42 6.54
N TYR A 14 -3.15 -11.24 6.03
CA TYR A 14 -4.00 -10.49 5.11
C TYR A 14 -4.34 -11.29 3.85
N ILE A 15 -3.36 -11.99 3.26
CA ILE A 15 -3.61 -12.83 2.09
C ILE A 15 -4.51 -14.03 2.44
N TYR A 16 -4.42 -14.55 3.66
CA TYR A 16 -5.35 -15.56 4.16
C TYR A 16 -6.77 -15.00 4.30
N ASP A 17 -6.94 -13.79 4.85
CA ASP A 17 -8.23 -13.09 4.94
C ASP A 17 -8.84 -12.79 3.55
N ILE A 18 -8.01 -12.40 2.57
CA ILE A 18 -8.52 -12.24 1.19
C ILE A 18 -8.96 -13.60 0.61
N LYS A 19 -8.21 -14.66 0.86
CA LYS A 19 -8.55 -16.01 0.38
C LYS A 19 -9.86 -16.51 0.99
N SER A 20 -10.09 -16.26 2.29
CA SER A 20 -11.34 -16.65 2.97
C SER A 20 -12.55 -15.91 2.41
N LYS A 21 -12.34 -14.71 1.84
CA LYS A 21 -13.36 -13.93 1.10
C LYS A 21 -13.58 -14.39 -0.35
N ASN A 22 -13.01 -15.53 -0.76
CA ASN A 22 -13.17 -16.14 -2.10
C ASN A 22 -12.69 -15.28 -3.27
N TYR A 23 -11.68 -14.43 -3.07
CA TYR A 23 -11.02 -13.74 -4.18
C TYR A 23 -10.22 -14.73 -5.05
N SER A 24 -10.18 -14.46 -6.36
CA SER A 24 -9.42 -15.28 -7.31
C SER A 24 -7.93 -15.35 -6.96
N GLU A 25 -7.27 -16.46 -7.26
CA GLU A 25 -5.82 -16.61 -7.06
C GLU A 25 -5.00 -15.54 -7.79
N LYS A 26 -5.50 -15.07 -8.94
CA LYS A 26 -4.89 -13.97 -9.70
C LYS A 26 -4.94 -12.67 -8.90
N ALA A 27 -6.08 -12.35 -8.28
CA ALA A 27 -6.21 -11.18 -7.42
C ALA A 27 -5.31 -11.30 -6.19
N ASN A 28 -5.28 -12.47 -5.55
CA ASN A 28 -4.46 -12.73 -4.35
C ASN A 28 -2.97 -12.52 -4.65
N ARG A 29 -2.49 -13.02 -5.79
CA ARG A 29 -1.11 -12.77 -6.27
C ARG A 29 -0.86 -11.29 -6.53
N GLY A 30 -1.83 -10.58 -7.12
CA GLY A 30 -1.75 -9.13 -7.33
C GLY A 30 -1.59 -8.36 -6.01
N PHE A 31 -2.46 -8.63 -5.03
CA PHE A 31 -2.38 -8.02 -3.70
C PHE A 31 -1.05 -8.30 -3.01
N LYS A 32 -0.57 -9.54 -3.05
CA LYS A 32 0.72 -9.93 -2.45
C LYS A 32 1.89 -9.18 -3.10
N ASN A 33 1.99 -9.23 -4.42
CA ASN A 33 3.13 -8.66 -5.14
C ASN A 33 3.17 -7.13 -5.03
N ASN A 34 2.01 -6.47 -5.11
CA ASN A 34 1.92 -5.01 -4.98
C ASN A 34 2.34 -4.53 -3.58
N ASN A 35 1.86 -5.20 -2.53
CA ASN A 35 2.22 -4.85 -1.15
C ASN A 35 3.71 -5.13 -0.88
N LEU A 36 4.23 -6.27 -1.32
CA LEU A 36 5.65 -6.61 -1.15
C LEU A 36 6.57 -5.58 -1.83
N ALA A 37 6.23 -5.17 -3.07
CA ALA A 37 6.99 -4.15 -3.78
C ALA A 37 6.97 -2.80 -3.06
N SER A 38 5.84 -2.44 -2.44
CA SER A 38 5.74 -1.21 -1.64
C SER A 38 6.58 -1.28 -0.36
N PHE A 39 6.59 -2.43 0.32
CA PHE A 39 7.40 -2.63 1.52
C PHE A 39 8.89 -2.61 1.23
N GLN A 40 9.32 -3.27 0.15
CA GLN A 40 10.72 -3.28 -0.24
C GLN A 40 11.23 -1.87 -0.56
N TYR A 41 10.42 -1.06 -1.24
CA TYR A 41 10.76 0.34 -1.49
C TYR A 41 10.90 1.13 -0.18
N ILE A 42 9.92 1.00 0.71
CA ILE A 42 9.93 1.68 2.01
C ILE A 42 11.13 1.25 2.86
N ALA A 43 11.46 -0.05 2.87
CA ALA A 43 12.59 -0.59 3.63
C ALA A 43 13.94 -0.11 3.09
N THR A 44 14.08 -0.02 1.76
CA THR A 44 15.33 0.40 1.11
C THR A 44 15.59 1.90 1.27
N GLU A 45 14.55 2.72 1.17
CA GLU A 45 14.70 4.18 1.17
C GLU A 45 14.76 4.81 2.56
N LEU A 46 14.34 4.11 3.62
CA LEU A 46 14.03 4.78 4.89
C LEU A 46 14.67 4.18 6.15
N GLU A 47 15.52 3.16 6.05
CA GLU A 47 16.29 2.60 7.19
C GLU A 47 15.45 2.40 8.49
N PHE A 48 14.16 2.05 8.40
CA PHE A 48 13.28 2.03 9.58
C PHE A 48 13.30 0.68 10.33
N SER A 49 13.40 0.77 11.65
CA SER A 49 13.32 -0.35 12.60
C SER A 49 11.92 -0.57 13.21
N GLU A 50 10.95 0.36 13.04
CA GLU A 50 9.66 0.33 13.76
C GLU A 50 8.42 0.63 12.88
N LEU A 51 7.33 -0.11 13.12
CA LEU A 51 6.07 -0.07 12.36
C LEU A 51 5.28 1.24 12.56
N GLU A 52 5.44 1.90 13.71
CA GLU A 52 4.79 3.16 14.04
C GLU A 52 5.33 4.36 13.22
N GLY A 53 6.50 4.18 12.57
CA GLY A 53 7.12 5.18 11.72
C GLY A 53 6.55 5.27 10.31
N ALA A 54 5.70 4.32 9.87
CA ALA A 54 5.07 4.31 8.55
C ALA A 54 4.01 5.42 8.40
N LYS A 55 4.46 6.67 8.38
CA LYS A 55 3.65 7.85 8.12
C LYS A 55 3.15 7.86 6.68
N SER A 56 1.98 8.49 6.47
CA SER A 56 1.38 8.79 5.15
C SER A 56 2.39 9.37 4.13
N THR A 57 3.42 10.06 4.62
CA THR A 57 4.54 10.61 3.84
C THR A 57 5.30 9.55 3.04
N HIS A 58 5.47 8.33 3.54
CA HIS A 58 6.25 7.28 2.87
C HIS A 58 5.45 6.59 1.76
N ILE A 59 4.15 6.40 1.99
CA ILE A 59 3.24 5.93 0.95
C ILE A 59 3.20 6.98 -0.18
N LYS A 60 3.12 8.27 0.17
CA LYS A 60 3.18 9.38 -0.79
C LYS A 60 4.52 9.41 -1.55
N SER A 61 5.66 9.24 -0.87
CA SER A 61 6.98 9.22 -1.52
C SER A 61 7.10 8.05 -2.50
N TYR A 62 6.58 6.87 -2.16
CA TYR A 62 6.53 5.73 -3.07
C TYR A 62 5.71 6.02 -4.34
N PHE A 63 4.53 6.63 -4.19
CA PHE A 63 3.72 7.01 -5.35
C PHE A 63 4.35 8.13 -6.19
N MET A 64 5.07 9.06 -5.57
CA MET A 64 5.86 10.07 -6.28
C MET A 64 7.03 9.45 -7.03
N TYR A 65 7.71 8.47 -6.44
CA TYR A 65 8.77 7.70 -7.10
C TYR A 65 8.23 6.93 -8.32
N LEU A 66 7.12 6.19 -8.16
CA LEU A 66 6.48 5.47 -9.28
C LEU A 66 6.09 6.41 -10.43
N LYS A 67 5.67 7.64 -10.10
CA LYS A 67 5.41 8.70 -11.08
C LYS A 67 6.69 9.19 -11.74
N GLY A 68 7.75 9.45 -10.97
CA GLY A 68 9.04 9.93 -11.45
C GLY A 68 9.69 8.98 -12.46
N ILE A 69 9.56 7.66 -12.25
CA ILE A 69 10.04 6.64 -13.20
C ILE A 69 9.07 6.37 -14.36
N GLY A 70 7.98 7.14 -14.48
CA GLY A 70 7.05 7.06 -15.61
C GLY A 70 6.08 5.88 -15.60
N ARG A 71 5.75 5.29 -14.44
CA ARG A 71 4.75 4.19 -14.41
C ARG A 71 3.36 4.68 -14.80
N LYS A 72 2.64 3.84 -15.55
CA LYS A 72 1.26 4.11 -15.97
C LYS A 72 0.35 4.28 -14.76
N ALA A 73 -0.54 5.27 -14.83
CA ALA A 73 -1.54 5.56 -13.80
C ALA A 73 -2.39 4.33 -13.44
N THR A 74 -2.75 3.50 -14.42
CA THR A 74 -3.53 2.28 -14.21
C THR A 74 -2.83 1.28 -13.30
N TYR A 75 -1.50 1.13 -13.46
CA TYR A 75 -0.67 0.27 -12.61
C TYR A 75 -0.55 0.85 -11.21
N THR A 76 -0.21 2.14 -11.11
CA THR A 76 -0.08 2.86 -9.83
C THR A 76 -1.37 2.83 -9.01
N ASN A 77 -2.52 2.97 -9.66
CA ASN A 77 -3.83 2.85 -9.02
C ASN A 77 -4.12 1.42 -8.52
N GLY A 78 -3.63 0.39 -9.22
CA GLY A 78 -3.70 -0.99 -8.77
C GLY A 78 -2.92 -1.21 -7.47
N ILE A 79 -1.70 -0.68 -7.41
CA ILE A 79 -0.87 -0.69 -6.19
C ILE A 79 -1.57 0.05 -5.05
N LEU A 80 -2.10 1.25 -5.31
CA LEU A 80 -2.80 2.05 -4.30
C LEU A 80 -3.99 1.31 -3.70
N LYS A 81 -4.77 0.60 -4.52
CA LYS A 81 -5.87 -0.24 -4.03
C LYS A 81 -5.36 -1.37 -3.14
N SER A 82 -4.29 -2.05 -3.54
CA SER A 82 -3.70 -3.15 -2.77
C SER A 82 -3.16 -2.69 -1.42
N VAL A 83 -2.44 -1.56 -1.41
CA VAL A 83 -1.88 -0.95 -0.20
C VAL A 83 -3.02 -0.49 0.72
N ARG A 84 -4.01 0.26 0.21
CA ARG A 84 -5.16 0.70 1.01
C ARG A 84 -5.91 -0.46 1.65
N SER A 85 -6.17 -1.52 0.89
CA SER A 85 -6.90 -2.68 1.40
C SER A 85 -6.15 -3.40 2.53
N LEU A 86 -4.82 -3.46 2.47
CA LEU A 86 -4.01 -3.97 3.56
C LEU A 86 -4.11 -3.07 4.80
N PHE A 87 -3.97 -1.76 4.68
CA PHE A 87 -4.05 -0.85 5.84
C PHE A 87 -5.42 -0.89 6.52
N VAL A 88 -6.51 -1.03 5.75
CA VAL A 88 -7.85 -1.23 6.30
C VAL A 88 -7.93 -2.52 7.10
N TYR A 89 -7.32 -3.61 6.61
CA TYR A 89 -7.19 -4.86 7.36
C TYR A 89 -6.38 -4.66 8.64
N CYS A 90 -5.23 -3.97 8.58
CA CYS A 90 -4.41 -3.71 9.75
C CYS A 90 -5.14 -2.92 10.84
N VAL A 91 -5.97 -1.94 10.48
CA VAL A 91 -6.79 -1.20 11.45
C VAL A 91 -7.90 -2.08 12.03
N LYS A 92 -8.55 -2.91 11.20
CA LYS A 92 -9.60 -3.84 11.65
C LYS A 92 -9.09 -4.84 12.68
N GLU A 93 -7.89 -5.37 12.47
CA GLU A 93 -7.27 -6.35 13.38
C GLU A 93 -6.49 -5.68 14.53
N GLY A 94 -6.47 -4.34 14.61
CA GLY A 94 -5.84 -3.60 15.69
C GLY A 94 -4.31 -3.49 15.60
N TYR A 95 -3.70 -3.84 14.46
CA TYR A 95 -2.27 -3.65 14.21
C TYR A 95 -1.87 -2.18 14.11
N ILE A 96 -2.79 -1.29 13.71
CA ILE A 96 -2.53 0.13 13.47
C ILE A 96 -3.69 0.96 14.04
N LEU A 97 -3.38 2.12 14.63
CA LEU A 97 -4.39 3.10 15.05
C LEU A 97 -5.04 3.79 13.83
N GLU A 98 -6.37 3.98 13.87
CA GLU A 98 -7.20 4.49 12.76
C GLU A 98 -6.71 5.82 12.14
N ARG A 99 -5.94 6.61 12.90
CA ARG A 99 -5.34 7.90 12.49
C ARG A 99 -4.54 7.83 11.18
N ILE A 100 -4.00 6.67 10.80
CA ILE A 100 -3.20 6.52 9.56
C ILE A 100 -4.06 6.48 8.28
N ILE A 101 -5.32 6.02 8.36
CA ILE A 101 -6.19 5.84 7.18
C ILE A 101 -6.74 7.18 6.64
N LEU A 102 -7.04 8.13 7.54
CA LEU A 102 -7.79 9.36 7.21
C LEU A 102 -7.02 10.34 6.30
N LEU A 103 -5.68 10.32 6.30
CA LEU A 103 -4.86 11.17 5.41
C LEU A 103 -4.79 10.66 3.96
N SER A 104 -5.26 9.43 3.69
CA SER A 104 -5.39 8.90 2.32
C SER A 104 -6.71 9.27 1.66
N LYS A 105 -7.73 9.65 2.45
CA LYS A 105 -9.00 10.18 1.95
C LYS A 105 -8.88 11.65 1.51
N GLU A 106 -8.02 12.45 2.16
CA GLU A 106 -7.69 13.81 1.69
C GLU A 106 -6.95 13.84 0.35
N THR A 107 -6.26 12.75 -0.01
CA THR A 107 -5.64 12.63 -1.35
C THR A 107 -6.62 12.22 -2.45
N ASP A 108 -7.89 11.88 -2.14
CA ASP A 108 -8.83 11.35 -3.14
C ASP A 108 -9.41 12.42 -4.09
N CYS A 109 -9.41 13.72 -3.75
CA CYS A 109 -9.96 14.73 -4.66
C CYS A 109 -8.89 15.52 -5.43
N THR A 110 -7.72 15.82 -4.88
CA THR A 110 -6.69 16.63 -5.60
C THR A 110 -5.62 15.79 -6.29
N PHE A 111 -5.28 14.60 -5.78
CA PHE A 111 -4.25 13.74 -6.39
C PHE A 111 -4.82 12.87 -7.51
N LEU A 112 -6.04 12.32 -7.34
CA LEU A 112 -6.74 11.58 -8.39
C LEU A 112 -7.30 12.48 -9.50
N CYS A 113 -7.66 13.74 -9.21
CA CYS A 113 -8.11 14.68 -10.24
C CYS A 113 -6.95 15.18 -11.13
N ARG A 114 -5.68 15.07 -10.69
CA ARG A 114 -4.50 15.23 -11.58
C ARG A 114 -4.15 13.97 -12.38
N TYR A 115 -4.77 12.82 -12.08
CA TYR A 115 -4.56 11.55 -12.78
C TYR A 115 -5.75 11.14 -13.67
N ARG A 116 -6.83 11.94 -13.71
CA ARG A 116 -7.83 11.91 -14.79
C ARG A 116 -7.48 12.99 -15.82
N TYR A 117 -7.41 12.60 -17.07
CA TYR A 117 -7.15 13.41 -18.28
C TYR A 117 -5.71 13.89 -18.51
N THR A 118 -4.92 13.01 -19.11
CA THR A 118 -4.21 13.35 -20.36
C THR A 118 -4.30 12.16 -21.32
N SER A 119 -5.49 11.95 -21.88
CA SER A 119 -5.63 11.33 -23.20
C SER A 119 -5.74 12.48 -24.20
N LYS A 120 -4.59 12.83 -24.78
CA LYS A 120 -4.49 13.40 -26.12
C LYS A 120 -3.47 12.56 -26.87
#